data_AF-A0A3L7VFK7-F1
#
_entry.id   AF-A0A3L7VFK7-F1
#
_cell.length_a   1.000
_cell.length_b   1.000
_cell.length_c   1.000
_cell.angle_alpha   90.00
_cell.angle_beta   90.00
_cell.angle_gamma   90.00
#
_symmetry.space_group_name_H-M   'P 1'
#
loop_
_entity.id
_entity.type
_entity.pdbx_description
1 polymer ?
#
loop_
_entity_poly.entity_id
_entity_poly.type
_entity_poly.pdbx_seq_one_letter_code
_entity_poly.pdbx_strand_id
1 'polypeptide(L)'
;MSNLSDQITQFRNMVQNDPENELGHYRLGQLLMQDNQHSEAAESFRQTVGISPQFSKAYQLLGEALVKAGKNDEAILALTDGFKKADERGDLMPRDAMGKLLKELGAEVPALAKTEKTQNLPDGPGGFSCKRPGCLLGNRASQVEIPPMNDELGTQIMENICAGCWSGWLKDYSVKVINELRLNLSDEKHYLEYDRHMREYLGLEMDKTPKI
;
A
#
# COMPACT_ATOMS: atom_id res chain seq x y z
N MET A 1 0.28 37.97 19.47
CA MET A 1 -0.90 37.15 19.14
C MET A 1 -1.35 37.57 17.74
N SER A 2 -1.79 36.64 16.88
CA SER A 2 -2.00 36.79 15.42
C SER A 2 -0.83 36.33 14.56
N ASN A 3 -0.80 35.03 14.25
CA ASN A 3 -0.03 34.51 13.11
C ASN A 3 -0.92 33.47 12.40
N LEU A 4 -1.66 32.66 13.17
CA LEU A 4 -2.63 31.70 12.63
C LEU A 4 -3.74 32.37 11.80
N SER A 5 -4.38 33.43 12.33
CA SER A 5 -5.42 34.17 11.59
C SER A 5 -4.91 34.83 10.30
N ASP A 6 -3.68 35.36 10.34
CA ASP A 6 -3.05 35.97 9.17
C ASP A 6 -2.70 34.93 8.10
N GLN A 7 -2.19 33.76 8.53
CA GLN A 7 -1.96 32.62 7.65
C GLN A 7 -3.27 32.12 7.01
N ILE A 8 -4.35 31.98 7.78
CA ILE A 8 -5.66 31.57 7.25
C ILE A 8 -6.12 32.56 6.19
N THR A 9 -6.00 33.87 6.45
CA THR A 9 -6.38 34.91 5.49
C THR A 9 -5.55 34.84 4.22
N GLN A 10 -4.23 34.64 4.33
CA GLN A 10 -3.34 34.49 3.19
C GLN A 10 -3.73 33.28 2.33
N PHE A 11 -3.98 32.12 2.96
CA PHE A 11 -4.39 30.91 2.23
C PHE A 11 -5.80 31.01 1.65
N ARG A 12 -6.74 31.71 2.31
CA ARG A 12 -8.06 32.02 1.74
C ARG A 12 -7.93 32.84 0.45
N ASN A 13 -7.11 33.89 0.46
CA ASN A 13 -6.86 34.67 -0.75
C ASN A 13 -6.19 33.83 -1.85
N MET A 14 -5.28 32.94 -1.47
CA MET A 14 -4.60 32.05 -2.40
C MET A 14 -5.59 31.13 -3.13
N VAL A 15 -6.47 30.44 -2.39
CA VAL A 15 -7.46 29.54 -3.00
C VAL A 15 -8.59 30.28 -3.72
N GLN A 16 -8.81 31.56 -3.42
CA GLN A 16 -9.72 32.41 -4.21
C GLN A 16 -9.10 32.80 -5.55
N ASN A 17 -7.81 33.10 -5.57
CA ASN A 17 -7.09 33.45 -6.80
C ASN A 17 -6.80 32.23 -7.67
N ASP A 18 -6.56 31.08 -7.04
CA ASP A 18 -6.29 29.80 -7.70
C ASP A 18 -7.15 28.68 -7.07
N PRO A 19 -8.41 28.52 -7.52
CA PRO A 19 -9.35 27.55 -6.97
C PRO A 19 -8.94 26.09 -7.19
N GLU A 20 -8.09 25.81 -8.17
CA GLU A 20 -7.62 24.46 -8.50
C GLU A 20 -6.34 24.09 -7.74
N ASN A 21 -5.87 24.92 -6.80
CA ASN A 21 -4.69 24.65 -6.00
C ASN A 21 -4.96 23.65 -4.87
N GLU A 22 -4.71 22.36 -5.10
CA GLU A 22 -4.98 21.29 -4.15
C GLU A 22 -4.17 21.45 -2.85
N LEU A 23 -2.91 21.88 -2.96
CA LEU A 23 -2.03 22.12 -1.82
C LEU A 23 -2.48 23.35 -1.02
N GLY A 24 -3.00 24.36 -1.70
CA GLY A 24 -3.60 25.55 -1.09
C GLY A 24 -4.77 25.20 -0.20
N HIS A 25 -5.75 24.49 -0.77
CA HIS A 25 -6.89 23.97 -0.03
C HIS A 25 -6.47 23.05 1.11
N TYR A 26 -5.47 22.19 0.90
CA TYR A 26 -4.97 21.29 1.93
C TYR A 26 -4.37 22.06 3.11
N ARG A 27 -3.52 23.04 2.85
CA ARG A 27 -2.91 23.88 3.89
C ARG A 27 -3.94 24.74 4.61
N LEU A 28 -4.89 25.31 3.88
CA LEU A 28 -6.01 26.05 4.47
C LEU A 28 -6.80 25.16 5.44
N GLY A 29 -7.16 23.94 5.03
CA GLY A 29 -7.84 22.99 5.90
C GLY A 29 -7.06 22.64 7.17
N GLN A 30 -5.73 22.49 7.07
CA GLN A 30 -4.88 22.25 8.24
C GLN A 30 -4.87 23.42 9.23
N LEU A 31 -4.80 24.66 8.73
CA LEU A 31 -4.83 25.85 9.57
C LEU A 31 -6.20 26.04 10.22
N LEU A 32 -7.28 25.81 9.49
CA LEU A 32 -8.65 25.84 10.01
C LEU A 32 -8.89 24.77 11.07
N MET A 33 -8.28 23.58 10.94
CA MET A 33 -8.30 22.57 11.99
C MET A 33 -7.61 23.03 13.27
N GLN A 34 -6.50 23.77 13.17
CA GLN A 34 -5.80 24.33 14.34
C GLN A 34 -6.61 25.44 15.01
N ASP A 35 -7.37 26.21 14.22
CA ASP A 35 -8.25 27.28 14.70
C ASP A 35 -9.62 26.76 15.20
N ASN A 36 -9.82 25.43 15.25
CA ASN A 36 -11.07 24.76 15.60
C ASN A 36 -12.27 25.07 14.68
N GLN A 37 -12.02 25.61 13.50
CA GLN A 37 -13.02 25.84 12.44
C GLN A 37 -13.26 24.55 11.63
N HIS A 38 -13.74 23.50 12.28
CA HIS A 38 -13.81 22.15 11.71
C HIS A 38 -14.70 22.03 10.46
N SER A 39 -15.83 22.74 10.42
CA SER A 39 -16.74 22.73 9.27
C SER A 39 -16.11 23.34 8.01
N GLU A 40 -15.39 24.46 8.15
CA GLU A 40 -14.68 25.08 7.03
C GLU A 40 -13.47 24.24 6.62
N ALA A 41 -12.75 23.66 7.59
CA ALA A 41 -11.64 22.76 7.29
C ALA A 41 -12.09 21.56 6.44
N ALA A 42 -13.24 20.97 6.77
CA ALA A 42 -13.82 19.89 5.99
C ALA A 42 -14.12 20.33 4.55
N GLU A 43 -14.59 21.56 4.33
CA GLU A 43 -14.82 22.05 2.97
C GLU A 43 -13.50 22.22 2.21
N SER A 44 -12.46 22.78 2.83
CA SER A 44 -11.15 22.88 2.19
C SER A 44 -10.57 21.50 1.83
N PHE A 45 -10.65 20.51 2.73
CA PHE A 45 -10.21 19.16 2.40
C PHE A 45 -11.07 18.50 1.32
N ARG A 46 -12.37 18.80 1.27
CA ARG A 46 -13.28 18.33 0.21
C ARG A 46 -12.82 18.84 -1.16
N GLN A 47 -12.43 20.11 -1.25
CA GLN A 47 -11.85 20.68 -2.47
C GLN A 47 -10.53 19.97 -2.83
N THR A 48 -9.64 19.73 -1.86
CA THR A 48 -8.39 18.98 -2.10
C THR A 48 -8.65 17.60 -2.69
N VAL A 49 -9.59 16.82 -2.13
CA VAL A 49 -9.88 15.47 -2.64
C VAL A 49 -10.66 15.49 -3.96
N GLY A 50 -11.40 16.57 -4.24
CA GLY A 50 -12.05 16.79 -5.54
C GLY A 50 -11.05 17.06 -6.66
N ILE A 51 -10.03 17.88 -6.38
CA ILE A 51 -8.95 18.20 -7.33
C ILE A 51 -7.97 17.02 -7.47
N SER A 52 -7.58 16.42 -6.34
CA SER A 52 -6.65 15.31 -6.26
C SER A 52 -7.27 14.10 -5.56
N PRO A 53 -8.05 13.27 -6.28
CA PRO A 53 -8.70 12.09 -5.72
C PRO A 53 -7.75 11.02 -5.19
N GLN A 54 -6.45 11.13 -5.45
CA GLN A 54 -5.43 10.18 -4.99
C GLN A 54 -4.70 10.65 -3.72
N PHE A 55 -5.10 11.79 -3.14
CA PHE A 55 -4.49 12.33 -1.94
C PHE A 55 -5.03 11.66 -0.68
N SER A 56 -4.55 10.45 -0.39
CA SER A 56 -4.99 9.61 0.75
C SER A 56 -5.00 10.34 2.10
N LYS A 57 -4.01 11.20 2.36
CA LYS A 57 -3.94 11.99 3.60
C LYS A 57 -5.04 13.04 3.71
N ALA A 58 -5.48 13.63 2.60
CA ALA A 58 -6.56 14.61 2.59
C ALA A 58 -7.91 13.95 2.96
N TYR A 59 -8.18 12.72 2.51
CA TYR A 59 -9.36 11.96 2.95
C TYR A 59 -9.34 11.68 4.45
N GLN A 60 -8.18 11.30 5.00
CA GLN A 60 -8.04 11.10 6.45
C GLN A 60 -8.40 12.38 7.21
N LEU A 61 -7.81 13.52 6.83
CA LEU A 61 -8.06 14.80 7.51
C LEU A 61 -9.49 15.31 7.29
N LEU A 62 -10.08 15.05 6.12
CA LEU A 62 -11.49 15.33 5.84
C LEU A 62 -12.39 14.58 6.82
N GLY A 63 -12.17 13.28 7.00
CA GLY A 63 -12.90 12.47 7.97
C GLY A 63 -12.74 13.00 9.40
N GLU A 64 -11.52 13.29 9.83
CA GLU A 64 -11.26 13.88 11.17
C GLU A 64 -11.98 15.23 11.36
N ALA A 65 -11.95 16.11 10.34
CA ALA A 65 -12.63 17.39 10.37
C ALA A 65 -14.15 17.24 10.45
N LEU A 66 -14.73 16.32 9.68
CA LEU A 66 -16.17 16.04 9.69
C LEU A 66 -16.64 15.46 11.03
N VAL A 67 -15.87 14.54 11.63
CA VAL A 67 -16.17 14.02 12.98
C VAL A 67 -16.17 15.14 14.01
N LYS A 68 -15.16 16.01 14.00
CA LYS A 68 -15.10 17.15 14.92
C LYS A 68 -16.18 18.19 14.67
N ALA A 69 -16.69 18.28 13.44
CA ALA A 69 -17.83 19.10 13.07
C ALA A 69 -19.19 18.46 13.41
N GLY A 70 -19.21 17.23 13.96
CA GLY A 70 -20.43 16.48 14.29
C GLY A 70 -21.15 15.87 13.08
N LYS A 71 -20.51 15.86 11.90
CA LYS A 71 -21.05 15.36 10.63
C LYS A 71 -20.63 13.91 10.38
N ASN A 72 -21.02 13.02 11.28
CA ASN A 72 -20.54 11.63 11.29
C ASN A 72 -20.92 10.85 10.02
N ASP A 73 -22.12 11.04 9.48
CA ASP A 73 -22.56 10.36 8.26
C ASP A 73 -21.69 10.73 7.05
N GLU A 74 -21.38 12.03 6.91
CA GLU A 74 -20.48 12.51 5.86
C GLU A 74 -19.05 11.99 6.08
N ALA A 75 -18.60 11.92 7.35
CA ALA A 75 -17.28 11.40 7.70
C ALA A 75 -17.14 9.94 7.26
N ILE A 76 -18.15 9.10 7.52
CA ILE A 76 -18.15 7.68 7.14
C ILE A 76 -18.01 7.53 5.63
N LEU A 77 -18.76 8.32 4.85
CA LEU A 77 -18.67 8.29 3.39
C LEU A 77 -17.28 8.68 2.89
N ALA A 78 -16.74 9.79 3.39
CA ALA A 78 -15.42 10.28 2.99
C ALA A 78 -14.29 9.31 3.38
N LEU A 79 -14.34 8.77 4.61
CA LEU A 79 -13.36 7.80 5.10
C LEU A 79 -13.43 6.48 4.31
N THR A 80 -14.64 6.04 3.93
CA THR A 80 -14.84 4.82 3.13
C THR A 80 -14.22 4.94 1.74
N ASP A 81 -14.47 6.06 1.06
CA ASP A 81 -13.90 6.33 -0.27
C ASP A 81 -12.37 6.48 -0.19
N GLY A 82 -11.90 7.27 0.77
CA GLY A 82 -10.48 7.45 1.03
C GLY A 82 -9.76 6.15 1.38
N PHE A 83 -10.39 5.27 2.16
CA PHE A 83 -9.83 3.97 2.52
C PHE A 83 -9.55 3.11 1.28
N LYS A 84 -10.51 3.03 0.34
CA LYS A 84 -10.35 2.28 -0.91
C LYS A 84 -9.20 2.83 -1.74
N LYS A 85 -9.16 4.15 -1.93
CA LYS A 85 -8.12 4.85 -2.70
C LYS A 85 -6.74 4.65 -2.07
N ALA A 86 -6.64 4.75 -0.75
CA ALA A 86 -5.40 4.53 -0.03
C ALA A 86 -4.94 3.06 -0.13
N ASP A 87 -5.86 2.10 -0.08
CA ASP A 87 -5.55 0.68 -0.24
C ASP A 87 -5.07 0.33 -1.66
N GLU A 88 -5.73 0.87 -2.68
CA GLU A 88 -5.33 0.73 -4.09
C GLU A 88 -3.91 1.23 -4.34
N ARG A 89 -3.54 2.34 -3.69
CA ARG A 89 -2.19 2.94 -3.77
C ARG A 89 -1.16 2.24 -2.89
N GLY A 90 -1.59 1.50 -1.88
CA GLY A 90 -0.71 0.95 -0.85
C GLY A 90 -0.27 1.97 0.21
N ASP A 91 -1.01 3.07 0.37
CA ASP A 91 -0.77 4.08 1.40
C ASP A 91 -1.29 3.57 2.76
N LEU A 92 -0.52 2.68 3.40
CA LEU A 92 -0.95 1.94 4.59
C LEU A 92 -1.31 2.85 5.78
N MET A 93 -0.51 3.89 6.03
CA MET A 93 -0.70 4.76 7.18
C MET A 93 -2.03 5.54 7.17
N PRO A 94 -2.38 6.31 6.12
CA PRO A 94 -3.69 6.96 6.05
C PRO A 94 -4.83 5.94 5.94
N ARG A 95 -4.64 4.82 5.23
CA ARG A 95 -5.65 3.75 5.15
C ARG A 95 -6.02 3.23 6.55
N ASP A 96 -5.03 2.82 7.34
CA ASP A 96 -5.27 2.23 8.65
C ASP A 96 -5.82 3.26 9.64
N ALA A 97 -5.40 4.52 9.54
CA ALA A 97 -5.98 5.63 10.31
C ALA A 97 -7.47 5.83 9.98
N MET A 98 -7.84 5.82 8.70
CA MET A 98 -9.23 5.91 8.27
C MET A 98 -10.05 4.71 8.73
N GLY A 99 -9.50 3.49 8.63
CA GLY A 99 -10.15 2.27 9.12
C GLY A 99 -10.37 2.30 10.63
N LYS A 100 -9.46 2.88 11.40
CA LYS A 100 -9.64 3.08 12.84
C LYS A 100 -10.78 4.07 13.13
N LEU A 101 -10.80 5.21 12.44
CA LEU A 101 -11.87 6.22 12.57
C LEU A 101 -13.24 5.64 12.21
N LEU A 102 -13.34 4.85 11.13
CA LEU A 102 -14.57 4.16 10.76
C LEU A 102 -15.09 3.25 11.88
N LYS A 103 -14.20 2.47 12.52
CA LYS A 103 -14.55 1.63 13.67
C LYS A 103 -15.03 2.44 14.87
N GLU A 104 -14.38 3.56 15.17
CA GLU A 104 -14.78 4.47 16.25
C GLU A 104 -16.18 5.07 16.01
N LEU A 105 -16.54 5.30 14.75
CA LEU A 105 -17.87 5.75 14.33
C LEU A 105 -18.91 4.61 14.24
N GLY A 106 -18.51 3.35 14.49
CA GLY A 106 -19.38 2.18 14.38
C GLY A 106 -19.72 1.76 12.95
N ALA A 107 -18.97 2.27 11.96
CA ALA A 107 -19.13 1.92 10.56
C ALA A 107 -18.30 0.69 10.17
N GLU A 108 -18.76 -0.04 9.16
CA GLU A 108 -18.01 -1.15 8.58
C GLU A 108 -16.78 -0.64 7.84
N VAL A 109 -15.62 -1.24 8.11
CA VAL A 109 -14.39 -0.97 7.37
C VAL A 109 -14.43 -1.76 6.08
N PRO A 110 -14.23 -1.13 4.90
CA PRO A 110 -14.17 -1.85 3.64
C PRO A 110 -13.13 -2.98 3.64
N ALA A 111 -13.45 -4.08 2.97
CA ALA A 111 -12.48 -5.15 2.76
C ALA A 111 -11.28 -4.62 1.95
N LEU A 112 -10.07 -5.11 2.24
CA LEU A 112 -8.87 -4.69 1.51
C LEU A 112 -8.95 -5.27 0.08
N ALA A 113 -8.69 -4.46 -0.94
CA ALA A 113 -8.68 -4.84 -2.34
C ALA A 113 -7.64 -5.96 -2.62
N LYS A 114 -6.60 -6.06 -1.79
CA LYS A 114 -5.61 -7.14 -1.88
C LYS A 114 -6.08 -8.47 -1.27
N THR A 115 -7.02 -8.48 -0.33
CA THR A 115 -7.56 -9.73 0.24
C THR A 115 -8.48 -10.43 -0.75
N GLU A 116 -9.24 -9.69 -1.55
CA GLU A 116 -10.06 -10.27 -2.64
C GLU A 116 -9.20 -10.93 -3.72
N LYS A 117 -8.04 -10.33 -4.08
CA LYS A 117 -7.11 -10.94 -5.03
C LYS A 117 -6.35 -12.15 -4.50
N THR A 118 -6.31 -12.39 -3.19
CA THR A 118 -5.75 -13.62 -2.62
C THR A 118 -6.81 -14.69 -2.34
N GLN A 119 -8.08 -14.29 -2.21
CA GLN A 119 -9.20 -15.21 -2.02
C GLN A 119 -9.84 -15.67 -3.34
N ASN A 120 -9.64 -14.93 -4.43
CA ASN A 120 -10.08 -15.28 -5.79
C ASN A 120 -8.89 -15.54 -6.72
N LEU A 121 -7.86 -16.28 -6.27
CA LEU A 121 -7.18 -17.13 -7.25
C LEU A 121 -8.09 -18.35 -7.43
N PRO A 122 -8.39 -18.77 -8.67
CA PRO A 122 -9.00 -20.08 -8.87
C PRO A 122 -8.15 -21.09 -8.12
N ASP A 123 -8.79 -22.06 -7.46
CA ASP A 123 -8.08 -23.25 -7.01
C ASP A 123 -7.16 -23.67 -8.16
N GLY A 124 -5.85 -23.63 -7.94
CA GLY A 124 -4.92 -24.19 -8.90
C GLY A 124 -5.40 -25.61 -9.22
N PRO A 125 -5.38 -26.06 -10.49
CA PRO A 125 -5.92 -27.36 -10.85
C PRO A 125 -5.40 -28.39 -9.85
N GLY A 126 -6.32 -28.97 -9.07
CA GLY A 126 -5.97 -29.72 -7.86
C GLY A 126 -4.85 -30.71 -8.13
N GLY A 127 -3.66 -30.44 -7.59
CA GLY A 127 -2.48 -31.25 -7.89
C GLY A 127 -1.14 -30.59 -7.58
N PHE A 128 -1.04 -29.25 -7.57
CA PHE A 128 0.20 -28.57 -7.24
C PHE A 128 0.36 -28.38 -5.72
N SER A 129 1.51 -28.80 -5.18
CA SER A 129 1.88 -28.61 -3.77
C SER A 129 3.23 -27.89 -3.70
N CYS A 130 3.24 -26.73 -3.04
CA CYS A 130 4.47 -25.94 -2.89
C CYS A 130 5.45 -26.66 -1.96
N LYS A 131 6.69 -26.87 -2.43
CA LYS A 131 7.75 -27.52 -1.65
C LYS A 131 8.53 -26.58 -0.74
N ARG A 132 8.26 -25.27 -0.81
CA ARG A 132 8.93 -24.28 0.05
C ARG A 132 8.64 -24.56 1.54
N PRO A 133 9.67 -24.72 2.38
CA PRO A 133 9.49 -24.81 3.83
C PRO A 133 8.76 -23.58 4.37
N GLY A 134 7.64 -23.79 5.07
CA GLY A 134 6.83 -22.70 5.63
C GLY A 134 5.79 -22.08 4.69
N CYS A 135 5.49 -22.70 3.54
CA CYS A 135 4.36 -22.26 2.71
C CYS A 135 3.01 -22.46 3.43
N LEU A 136 2.28 -21.37 3.66
CA LEU A 136 0.98 -21.39 4.34
C LEU A 136 -0.20 -21.76 3.43
N LEU A 137 0.02 -21.86 2.11
CA LEU A 137 -1.04 -22.10 1.13
C LEU A 137 -1.38 -23.60 0.98
N GLY A 138 -0.45 -24.51 1.29
CA GLY A 138 -0.68 -25.96 1.20
C GLY A 138 -1.25 -26.38 -0.16
N ASN A 139 -2.38 -27.10 -0.16
CA ASN A 139 -3.07 -27.57 -1.37
C ASN A 139 -3.82 -26.47 -2.16
N ARG A 140 -3.85 -25.23 -1.64
CA ARG A 140 -4.40 -24.05 -2.33
C ARG A 140 -3.33 -23.27 -3.10
N ALA A 141 -2.12 -23.82 -3.17
CA ALA A 141 -1.01 -23.23 -3.89
C ALA A 141 -1.26 -23.31 -5.40
N SER A 142 -1.22 -22.16 -6.09
CA SER A 142 -1.18 -22.11 -7.55
C SER A 142 0.26 -22.24 -8.07
N GLN A 143 0.43 -23.02 -9.14
CA GLN A 143 1.71 -23.14 -9.84
C GLN A 143 2.04 -21.83 -10.57
N VAL A 144 3.33 -21.55 -10.77
CA VAL A 144 3.75 -20.46 -11.67
C VAL A 144 3.48 -20.90 -13.11
N GLU A 145 2.83 -20.08 -13.93
CA GLU A 145 2.43 -20.45 -15.30
C GLU A 145 3.59 -20.43 -16.31
N ILE A 146 4.59 -19.58 -16.06
CA ILE A 146 5.73 -19.34 -16.96
C ILE A 146 7.00 -19.29 -16.10
N PRO A 147 8.10 -19.97 -16.49
CA PRO A 147 9.38 -19.86 -15.80
C PRO A 147 9.79 -18.38 -15.68
N PRO A 148 10.13 -17.89 -14.47
CA PRO A 148 10.49 -16.49 -14.28
C PRO A 148 11.80 -16.10 -14.96
N MET A 149 12.64 -17.08 -15.26
CA MET A 149 13.93 -16.93 -15.92
C MET A 149 14.07 -18.07 -16.93
N ASN A 150 14.83 -17.83 -18.01
CA ASN A 150 15.04 -18.79 -19.09
C ASN A 150 16.18 -19.79 -18.78
N ASP A 151 16.38 -20.10 -17.51
CA ASP A 151 17.42 -20.98 -17.01
C ASP A 151 16.83 -22.17 -16.23
N GLU A 152 17.73 -23.08 -15.80
CA GLU A 152 17.34 -24.26 -15.03
C GLU A 152 16.64 -23.87 -13.72
N LEU A 153 17.09 -22.78 -13.09
CA LEU A 153 16.51 -22.27 -11.86
C LEU A 153 15.07 -21.77 -12.05
N GLY A 154 14.78 -21.06 -13.13
CA GLY A 154 13.43 -20.65 -13.49
C GLY A 154 12.50 -21.85 -13.65
N THR A 155 12.98 -22.94 -14.25
CA THR A 155 12.24 -24.20 -14.35
C THR A 155 12.00 -24.81 -12.97
N GLN A 156 13.02 -24.87 -12.11
CA GLN A 156 12.90 -25.38 -10.74
C GLN A 156 11.90 -24.57 -9.90
N ILE A 157 11.89 -23.24 -10.04
CA ILE A 157 10.93 -22.37 -9.36
C ILE A 157 9.52 -22.70 -9.83
N MET A 158 9.30 -22.82 -11.15
CA MET A 158 8.00 -23.13 -11.73
C MET A 158 7.44 -24.49 -11.26
N GLU A 159 8.31 -25.49 -11.12
CA GLU A 159 7.90 -26.85 -10.75
C GLU A 159 7.71 -27.07 -9.25
N ASN A 160 8.41 -26.31 -8.40
CA ASN A 160 8.48 -26.58 -6.95
C ASN A 160 7.91 -25.47 -6.07
N ILE A 161 7.80 -24.24 -6.58
CA ILE A 161 7.43 -23.06 -5.82
C ILE A 161 6.11 -22.50 -6.34
N CYS A 162 5.18 -22.18 -5.44
CA CYS A 162 3.91 -21.57 -5.82
C CYS A 162 4.06 -20.10 -6.22
N ALA A 163 3.13 -19.61 -7.05
CA ALA A 163 3.07 -18.22 -7.48
C ALA A 163 3.06 -17.23 -6.32
N GLY A 164 2.40 -17.58 -5.20
CA GLY A 164 2.40 -16.76 -3.98
C GLY A 164 3.79 -16.63 -3.33
N CYS A 165 4.51 -17.75 -3.18
CA CYS A 165 5.85 -17.74 -2.60
C CYS A 165 6.87 -17.03 -3.50
N TRP A 166 6.76 -17.22 -4.82
CA TRP A 166 7.56 -16.51 -5.80
C TRP A 166 7.29 -15.00 -5.78
N SER A 167 6.02 -14.59 -5.76
CA SER A 167 5.65 -13.17 -5.65
C SER A 167 6.12 -12.55 -4.34
N GLY A 168 6.11 -13.30 -3.23
CA GLY A 168 6.61 -12.83 -1.93
C GLY A 168 8.12 -12.58 -1.92
N TRP A 169 8.90 -13.44 -2.60
CA TRP A 169 10.31 -13.15 -2.86
C TRP A 169 10.48 -11.85 -3.63
N LEU A 170 9.84 -11.75 -4.80
CA LEU A 170 10.04 -10.63 -5.73
C LEU A 170 9.61 -9.26 -5.20
N LYS A 171 8.56 -9.20 -4.37
CA LYS A 171 7.98 -7.92 -3.93
C LYS A 171 8.48 -7.48 -2.57
N ASP A 172 8.70 -8.41 -1.65
CA ASP A 172 8.92 -8.06 -0.24
C ASP A 172 10.37 -8.33 0.20
N TYR A 173 10.96 -9.45 -0.21
CA TYR A 173 12.26 -9.89 0.33
C TYR A 173 13.43 -9.48 -0.57
N SER A 174 13.30 -9.62 -1.89
CA SER A 174 14.34 -9.26 -2.88
C SER A 174 14.76 -7.79 -2.75
N VAL A 175 13.80 -6.89 -2.56
CA VAL A 175 14.04 -5.45 -2.40
C VAL A 175 14.85 -5.16 -1.14
N LYS A 176 14.59 -5.88 -0.05
CA LYS A 176 15.37 -5.75 1.20
C LYS A 176 16.80 -6.22 0.99
N VAL A 177 16.99 -7.39 0.40
CA VAL A 177 18.31 -7.95 0.10
C VAL A 177 19.13 -6.97 -0.76
N ILE A 178 18.55 -6.44 -1.84
CA ILE A 178 19.22 -5.48 -2.72
C ILE A 178 19.62 -4.22 -1.95
N ASN A 179 18.71 -3.67 -1.13
CA ASN A 179 18.97 -2.42 -0.42
C ASN A 179 19.96 -2.59 0.74
N GLU A 180 19.84 -3.65 1.54
CA GLU A 180 20.67 -3.90 2.72
C GLU A 180 22.10 -4.26 2.32
N LEU A 181 22.27 -5.10 1.30
CA LEU A 181 23.59 -5.52 0.80
C LEU A 181 24.13 -4.58 -0.29
N ARG A 182 23.36 -3.56 -0.69
CA ARG A 182 23.69 -2.60 -1.76
C ARG A 182 24.08 -3.29 -3.07
N LEU A 183 23.30 -4.30 -3.45
CA LEU A 183 23.59 -5.11 -4.64
C LEU A 183 23.35 -4.31 -5.91
N ASN A 184 24.31 -4.41 -6.84
CA ASN A 184 24.15 -3.98 -8.22
C ASN A 184 23.96 -5.22 -9.09
N LEU A 185 22.75 -5.48 -9.57
CA LEU A 185 22.41 -6.69 -10.32
C LEU A 185 23.04 -6.77 -11.72
N SER A 186 23.73 -5.73 -12.16
CA SER A 186 24.57 -5.76 -13.36
C SER A 186 25.95 -6.37 -13.10
N ASP A 187 26.36 -6.51 -11.84
CA ASP A 187 27.60 -7.17 -11.43
C ASP A 187 27.34 -8.66 -11.16
N GLU A 188 28.14 -9.53 -11.77
CA GLU A 188 28.05 -10.99 -11.64
C GLU A 188 28.15 -11.45 -10.18
N LYS A 189 29.04 -10.86 -9.37
CA LYS A 189 29.20 -11.27 -7.96
C LYS A 189 27.98 -10.90 -7.13
N HIS A 190 27.40 -9.74 -7.37
CA HIS A 190 26.19 -9.31 -6.68
C HIS A 190 24.96 -10.10 -7.15
N TYR A 191 24.93 -10.50 -8.42
CA TYR A 191 23.90 -11.40 -8.93
C TYR A 191 23.97 -12.76 -8.25
N LEU A 192 25.17 -13.34 -8.08
CA LEU A 192 25.35 -14.60 -7.34
C LEU A 192 24.94 -14.48 -5.87
N GLU A 193 25.21 -13.33 -5.23
CA GLU A 193 24.79 -13.05 -3.86
C GLU A 193 23.24 -12.97 -3.75
N TYR A 194 22.62 -12.29 -4.71
CA TYR A 194 21.16 -12.21 -4.82
C TYR A 194 20.53 -13.60 -5.04
N ASP A 195 21.11 -14.39 -5.95
CA ASP A 195 20.69 -15.76 -6.25
C ASP A 195 20.75 -16.67 -5.02
N ARG A 196 21.84 -16.58 -4.25
CA ARG A 196 21.99 -17.32 -2.99
C ARG A 196 20.85 -17.04 -2.03
N HIS A 197 20.55 -15.76 -1.77
CA HIS A 197 19.47 -15.39 -0.88
C HIS A 197 18.08 -15.78 -1.41
N MET A 198 17.89 -15.77 -2.72
CA MET A 198 16.68 -16.24 -3.35
C MET A 198 16.46 -17.72 -3.09
N ARG A 199 17.49 -18.54 -3.32
CA ARG A 199 17.46 -19.99 -3.09
C ARG A 199 17.21 -20.32 -1.62
N GLU A 200 17.89 -19.63 -0.70
CA GLU A 200 17.68 -19.75 0.74
C GLU A 200 16.23 -19.44 1.13
N TYR A 201 15.67 -18.34 0.63
CA TYR A 201 14.29 -17.94 0.92
C TYR A 201 13.26 -18.96 0.40
N LEU A 202 13.51 -19.52 -0.78
CA LEU A 202 12.63 -20.50 -1.42
C LEU A 202 12.85 -21.94 -0.93
N GLY A 203 13.92 -22.19 -0.17
CA GLY A 203 14.29 -23.54 0.28
C GLY A 203 14.72 -24.45 -0.87
N LEU A 204 15.30 -23.89 -1.93
CA LEU A 204 15.89 -24.65 -3.03
C LEU A 204 17.34 -24.96 -2.65
N GLU A 205 17.63 -26.20 -2.28
CA GLU A 205 18.98 -26.58 -1.83
C GLU A 205 20.03 -26.29 -2.92
N MET A 206 21.22 -25.84 -2.48
CA MET A 206 22.42 -25.88 -3.31
C MET A 206 22.88 -27.33 -3.34
N ASP A 207 22.88 -27.97 -4.52
CA ASP A 207 23.59 -29.23 -4.69
C ASP A 207 25.05 -29.02 -4.27
N LYS A 208 25.39 -29.52 -3.08
CA LYS A 208 26.76 -29.59 -2.60
C LYS A 208 27.49 -30.65 -3.40
N THR A 209 28.12 -30.27 -4.51
CA THR A 209 29.40 -30.88 -4.90
C THR A 209 30.19 -29.94 -5.82
N PRO A 210 31.41 -29.51 -5.44
CA PRO A 210 32.44 -29.34 -6.45
C PRO A 210 32.79 -30.75 -6.94
N LYS A 211 32.50 -31.05 -8.21
CA LYS A 211 33.14 -32.20 -8.87
C LYS A 211 34.63 -31.90 -8.92
N ILE A 212 35.39 -32.64 -8.12
CA ILE A 212 36.86 -32.75 -8.17
C ILE A 212 37.27 -33.22 -9.56
#